data_AF-A0A151GLT1-F1
#
_entry.id   AF-A0A151GLT1-F1
#
_cell.length_a   1.000
_cell.length_b   1.000
_cell.length_c   1.000
_cell.angle_alpha   90.00
_cell.angle_beta   90.00
_cell.angle_gamma   90.00
#
_symmetry.space_group_name_H-M   'P 1'
#
loop_
_entity.id
_entity.type
_entity.pdbx_description
1 polymer ?
#
loop_
_entity_poly.entity_id
_entity_poly.type
_entity_poly.pdbx_seq_one_letter_code
_entity_poly.pdbx_strand_id
1 'polypeptide(L)'
;MIRNWVSPRLLPGAAAAVVLLLLYYFGHSSFDLFEYDRSQGHAESSAPVSHSSLHLGHRPAQTSKKASSAFSDRPKPHDLPKVMGLVFFGRRQTVSILDCYLKRNLVKNGGWLDGVIWLKHTADATDLAFLDKVVESEADYVAQDVQNLDQDGYSNAYDEIKDDILYVKIDDDIIYIEDTAIASIVETKHTRPEFFLVSANVVNHPLLSWVHTNLGAVRPYLPELDREYPTAEDGNGTDWRPSHLPAWGGNFKDPKIENNWNTAHQKKHRWLPVTSPSSDGSDPLDKTPISQIQYDPWGVSWFMWQIGAQQHYSLHEHLEKNELQQYRFRTWDFQFKRASIQFIAMMGRDINAVKPIQGVDEQYFTVDMPKKLGRHAVADGGGVVAHFSYVTQVNPAENGGMKSTDILDRYRSYAQENICTGPMLWTPEEGE
;
A
#
# COMPACT_ATOMS: atom_id res chain seq x y z
N MET A 1 56.84 40.42 30.84
CA MET A 1 56.40 41.14 32.06
C MET A 1 54.88 41.22 32.03
N ILE A 2 54.24 40.74 33.10
CA ILE A 2 52.92 41.17 33.63
C ILE A 2 51.75 41.31 32.63
N ARG A 3 50.78 40.38 32.70
CA ARG A 3 49.32 40.55 32.97
C ARG A 3 48.54 39.35 32.38
N ASN A 4 47.93 38.48 33.19
CA ASN A 4 46.61 38.60 33.84
C ASN A 4 45.43 38.43 32.85
N TRP A 5 44.65 37.33 32.91
CA TRP A 5 43.41 37.23 33.73
C TRP A 5 42.55 35.98 33.42
N VAL A 6 42.07 35.38 34.52
CA VAL A 6 40.75 34.77 34.78
C VAL A 6 40.38 33.43 34.11
N SER A 7 40.41 32.37 34.93
CA SER A 7 39.53 31.20 34.84
C SER A 7 38.11 31.56 35.30
N PRO A 8 37.10 30.85 34.79
CA PRO A 8 36.04 30.36 35.67
C PRO A 8 35.75 28.86 35.51
N ARG A 9 35.73 28.22 36.67
CA ARG A 9 34.99 27.04 37.12
C ARG A 9 34.06 26.36 36.11
N LEU A 10 34.33 25.08 35.84
CA LEU A 10 33.36 24.12 35.29
C LEU A 10 32.22 23.86 36.30
N LEU A 11 30.98 24.01 35.85
CA LEU A 11 29.77 23.50 36.49
C LEU A 11 29.46 22.10 35.94
N PRO A 12 29.20 21.07 36.77
CA PRO A 12 28.78 19.76 36.30
C PRO A 12 27.25 19.78 36.14
N GLY A 13 26.76 20.17 34.97
CA GLY A 13 25.31 20.34 34.74
C GLY A 13 24.76 19.87 33.39
N ALA A 14 25.61 19.58 32.40
CA ALA A 14 25.13 19.28 31.04
C ALA A 14 25.12 17.79 30.68
N ALA A 15 25.83 16.94 31.41
CA ALA A 15 25.89 15.49 31.11
C ALA A 15 24.71 14.69 31.71
N ALA A 16 24.08 15.18 32.78
CA ALA A 16 22.98 14.47 33.44
C ALA A 16 21.62 14.65 32.72
N ALA A 17 21.41 15.76 32.01
CA ALA A 17 20.16 16.03 31.29
C ALA A 17 20.01 15.16 30.02
N VAL A 18 21.12 14.83 29.36
CA VAL A 18 21.12 13.98 28.15
C VAL A 18 20.86 12.50 28.49
N VAL A 19 21.32 12.04 29.67
CA VAL A 19 21.06 10.67 30.15
C VAL A 19 19.62 10.50 30.66
N LEU A 20 19.01 11.55 31.24
CA LEU A 20 17.60 11.53 31.68
C LEU A 20 16.61 11.60 30.51
N LEU A 21 16.94 12.31 29.41
CA LEU A 21 16.12 12.33 28.20
C LEU A 21 16.15 10.99 27.44
N LEU A 22 17.28 10.28 27.46
CA LEU A 22 17.38 8.93 26.89
C LEU A 22 16.64 7.89 27.74
N LEU A 23 16.65 8.00 29.07
CA LEU A 23 15.90 7.08 29.94
C LEU A 23 14.37 7.33 29.91
N TYR A 24 13.92 8.52 29.56
CA TYR A 24 12.49 8.80 29.36
C TYR A 24 11.98 8.22 28.03
N TYR A 25 12.79 8.22 26.96
CA TYR A 25 12.43 7.64 25.66
C TYR A 25 12.47 6.10 25.63
N PHE A 26 13.31 5.46 26.46
CA PHE A 26 13.40 3.99 26.54
C PHE A 26 12.54 3.36 27.66
N GLY A 27 11.76 4.15 28.40
CA GLY A 27 11.06 3.74 29.62
C GLY A 27 9.62 3.24 29.49
N HIS A 28 9.02 3.16 28.30
CA HIS A 28 7.62 2.72 28.12
C HIS A 28 7.42 1.55 27.14
N SER A 29 8.45 0.72 26.97
CA SER A 29 8.25 -0.65 26.47
C SER A 29 8.17 -1.60 27.66
N SER A 30 6.97 -1.78 28.21
CA SER A 30 6.72 -2.86 29.17
C SER A 30 6.87 -4.20 28.44
N PHE A 31 8.04 -4.81 28.59
CA PHE A 31 8.25 -6.23 28.39
C PHE A 31 7.53 -6.97 29.53
N ASP A 32 6.32 -7.45 29.27
CA ASP A 32 5.76 -8.53 30.07
C ASP A 32 6.37 -9.85 29.58
N LEU A 33 7.40 -10.29 30.29
CA LEU A 33 7.91 -11.66 30.28
C LEU A 33 6.83 -12.60 30.82
N PHE A 34 6.11 -13.28 29.93
CA PHE A 34 5.44 -14.52 30.30
C PHE A 34 6.41 -15.69 30.06
N GLU A 35 6.95 -16.22 31.16
CA GLU A 35 7.57 -17.54 31.23
C GLU A 35 6.54 -18.59 30.77
N TYR A 36 6.81 -19.22 29.62
CA TYR A 36 6.07 -20.41 29.19
C TYR A 36 6.88 -21.65 29.58
N ASP A 37 6.39 -22.33 30.60
CA ASP A 37 6.94 -23.58 31.14
C ASP A 37 6.85 -24.71 30.09
N ARG A 38 7.97 -25.40 29.93
CA ARG A 38 8.21 -26.43 28.93
C ARG A 38 8.23 -27.77 29.65
N SER A 39 7.07 -28.37 29.91
CA SER A 39 6.98 -29.82 30.05
C SER A 39 5.53 -30.34 29.92
N GLN A 40 5.31 -31.21 28.93
CA GLN A 40 4.97 -32.62 29.10
C GLN A 40 4.42 -33.17 27.78
N GLY A 41 5.13 -34.15 27.23
CA GLY A 41 4.70 -34.89 26.06
C GLY A 41 3.66 -35.93 26.44
N HIS A 42 2.64 -36.07 25.60
CA HIS A 42 1.89 -37.31 25.47
C HIS A 42 1.75 -37.65 23.98
N ALA A 43 2.18 -38.86 23.67
CA ALA A 43 2.16 -39.45 22.35
C ALA A 43 0.76 -39.98 22.03
N GLU A 44 0.21 -39.65 20.86
CA GLU A 44 -0.88 -40.41 20.25
C GLU A 44 -0.63 -40.64 18.75
N SER A 45 -0.29 -41.90 18.47
CA SER A 45 -0.74 -42.76 17.37
C SER A 45 -1.09 -42.13 16.01
N SER A 46 -0.20 -42.37 15.05
CA SER A 46 -0.44 -42.23 13.61
C SER A 46 -1.14 -43.46 13.03
N ALA A 47 -2.21 -43.24 12.25
CA ALA A 47 -2.77 -44.22 11.32
C ALA A 47 -2.84 -43.59 9.91
N PRO A 48 -2.53 -44.32 8.83
CA PRO A 48 -2.36 -43.74 7.50
C PRO A 48 -3.70 -43.63 6.76
N VAL A 49 -3.98 -42.47 6.16
CA VAL A 49 -5.10 -42.29 5.22
C VAL A 49 -4.56 -42.30 3.79
N SER A 50 -5.09 -43.19 2.96
CA SER A 50 -4.67 -43.41 1.57
C SER A 50 -4.99 -42.21 0.67
N HIS A 51 -4.01 -41.79 -0.14
CA HIS A 51 -4.21 -40.87 -1.25
C HIS A 51 -5.03 -41.53 -2.36
N SER A 52 -6.25 -41.01 -2.60
CA SER A 52 -6.97 -41.21 -3.86
C SER A 52 -6.84 -39.94 -4.70
N SER A 53 -6.22 -40.07 -5.86
CA SER A 53 -6.03 -39.03 -6.86
C SER A 53 -7.35 -38.66 -7.53
N LEU A 54 -7.88 -37.48 -7.21
CA LEU A 54 -8.99 -36.86 -7.93
C LEU A 54 -8.45 -36.04 -9.10
N HIS A 55 -8.53 -36.59 -10.31
CA HIS A 55 -8.34 -35.84 -11.54
C HIS A 55 -9.51 -34.86 -11.73
N LEU A 56 -9.29 -33.57 -11.44
CA LEU A 56 -10.19 -32.50 -11.89
C LEU A 56 -9.92 -32.23 -13.38
N GLY A 57 -10.90 -32.57 -14.22
CA GLY A 57 -10.89 -32.23 -15.64
C GLY A 57 -10.89 -30.72 -15.84
N HIS A 58 -9.87 -30.21 -16.55
CA HIS A 58 -9.83 -28.87 -17.07
C HIS A 58 -10.99 -28.67 -18.08
N ARG A 59 -11.96 -27.83 -17.73
CA ARG A 59 -12.80 -27.15 -18.72
C ARG A 59 -12.11 -25.81 -19.06
N PRO A 60 -11.94 -25.46 -20.34
CA PRO A 60 -11.36 -24.19 -20.70
C PRO A 60 -12.29 -23.05 -20.24
N ALA A 61 -11.73 -22.11 -19.48
CA ALA A 61 -12.41 -20.91 -19.04
C ALA A 61 -12.83 -20.09 -20.27
N GLN A 62 -14.12 -19.78 -20.38
CA GLN A 62 -14.62 -18.81 -21.35
C GLN A 62 -13.98 -17.44 -21.05
N THR A 63 -13.50 -16.81 -22.12
CA THR A 63 -12.74 -15.56 -22.16
C THR A 63 -13.32 -14.44 -21.28
N SER A 64 -12.50 -13.94 -20.36
CA SER A 64 -12.81 -12.94 -19.32
C SER A 64 -13.08 -11.51 -19.80
N LYS A 65 -12.87 -11.19 -21.09
CA LYS A 65 -13.05 -9.83 -21.64
C LYS A 65 -14.45 -9.25 -21.48
N LYS A 66 -15.50 -10.09 -21.45
CA LYS A 66 -16.91 -9.62 -21.36
C LYS A 66 -17.40 -9.38 -19.93
N ALA A 67 -16.74 -9.95 -18.92
CA ALA A 67 -17.19 -9.88 -17.54
C ALA A 67 -16.61 -8.68 -16.79
N SER A 68 -15.36 -8.29 -17.06
CA SER A 68 -14.75 -7.11 -16.43
C SER A 68 -15.36 -5.80 -16.95
N SER A 69 -15.65 -5.69 -18.25
CA SER A 69 -16.32 -4.50 -18.81
C SER A 69 -17.74 -4.31 -18.29
N ALA A 70 -18.45 -5.41 -17.99
CA ALA A 70 -19.84 -5.34 -17.53
C ALA A 70 -19.99 -4.74 -16.11
N PHE A 71 -18.95 -4.82 -15.26
CA PHE A 71 -18.98 -4.21 -13.93
C PHE A 71 -18.38 -2.80 -13.92
N SER A 72 -17.35 -2.52 -14.75
CA SER A 72 -16.82 -1.16 -14.91
C SER A 72 -17.85 -0.17 -15.47
N ASP A 73 -18.76 -0.65 -16.31
CA ASP A 73 -19.78 0.19 -16.96
C ASP A 73 -21.07 0.32 -16.13
N ARG A 74 -21.10 -0.23 -14.91
CA ARG A 74 -22.30 -0.21 -14.07
C ARG A 74 -22.44 1.17 -13.41
N PRO A 75 -23.51 1.94 -13.72
CA PRO A 75 -23.73 3.21 -13.07
C PRO A 75 -24.00 3.00 -11.57
N LYS A 76 -23.64 4.00 -10.76
CA LYS A 76 -23.92 4.01 -9.32
C LYS A 76 -25.43 3.76 -9.06
N PRO A 77 -25.80 2.71 -8.31
CA PRO A 77 -27.20 2.47 -7.94
C PRO A 77 -27.84 3.65 -7.21
N HIS A 78 -29.11 3.94 -7.52
CA HIS A 78 -29.86 5.07 -6.94
C HIS A 78 -30.18 4.92 -5.45
N ASP A 79 -30.19 3.70 -4.93
CA ASP A 79 -30.45 3.37 -3.54
C ASP A 79 -29.19 3.42 -2.66
N LEU A 80 -28.00 3.57 -3.26
CA LEU A 80 -26.78 3.79 -2.49
C LEU A 80 -26.80 5.17 -1.81
N PRO A 81 -26.26 5.25 -0.58
CA PRO A 81 -26.02 6.54 0.06
C PRO A 81 -25.05 7.40 -0.78
N LYS A 82 -24.87 8.65 -0.35
CA LYS A 82 -23.76 9.46 -0.87
C LYS A 82 -22.44 8.75 -0.55
N VAL A 83 -21.55 8.66 -1.53
CA VAL A 83 -20.23 8.04 -1.45
C VAL A 83 -19.19 9.13 -1.63
N MET A 84 -18.35 9.33 -0.63
CA MET A 84 -17.29 10.33 -0.67
C MET A 84 -15.92 9.66 -0.60
N GLY A 85 -14.99 10.09 -1.46
CA GLY A 85 -13.57 9.84 -1.24
C GLY A 85 -13.09 10.68 -0.06
N LEU A 86 -12.33 10.09 0.85
CA LEU A 86 -11.69 10.76 1.98
C LEU A 86 -10.18 10.55 1.86
N VAL A 87 -9.48 11.48 1.22
CA VAL A 87 -8.07 11.34 0.87
C VAL A 87 -7.20 12.02 1.92
N PHE A 88 -6.24 11.27 2.47
CA PHE A 88 -5.28 11.76 3.47
C PHE A 88 -4.09 12.39 2.73
N PHE A 89 -4.19 13.67 2.41
CA PHE A 89 -3.23 14.35 1.54
C PHE A 89 -1.94 14.73 2.27
N GLY A 90 -0.79 14.27 1.77
CA GLY A 90 0.51 14.70 2.25
C GLY A 90 1.61 14.86 1.18
N ARG A 91 1.43 14.31 -0.03
CA ARG A 91 2.50 14.19 -1.05
C ARG A 91 2.00 14.48 -2.46
N ARG A 92 2.51 15.53 -3.11
CA ARG A 92 2.11 15.85 -4.47
C ARG A 92 2.52 14.82 -5.53
N GLN A 93 3.65 14.14 -5.33
CA GLN A 93 4.26 13.28 -6.36
C GLN A 93 3.36 12.10 -6.71
N THR A 94 2.75 11.47 -5.70
CA THR A 94 1.80 10.36 -5.89
C THR A 94 0.39 10.87 -6.18
N VAL A 95 -0.01 12.00 -5.60
CA VAL A 95 -1.34 12.58 -5.85
C VAL A 95 -1.51 13.05 -7.30
N SER A 96 -0.43 13.48 -7.97
CA SER A 96 -0.44 13.76 -9.41
C SER A 96 -0.93 12.58 -10.26
N ILE A 97 -0.73 11.34 -9.79
CA ILE A 97 -1.24 10.12 -10.41
C ILE A 97 -2.66 9.82 -9.90
N LEU A 98 -2.86 9.86 -8.58
CA LEU A 98 -4.13 9.54 -7.93
C LEU A 98 -5.30 10.40 -8.45
N ASP A 99 -5.08 11.69 -8.70
CA ASP A 99 -6.11 12.61 -9.21
C ASP A 99 -6.80 12.09 -10.48
N CYS A 100 -6.04 11.52 -11.42
CA CYS A 100 -6.61 10.95 -12.65
C CYS A 100 -7.61 9.83 -12.34
N TYR A 101 -7.30 8.94 -11.38
CA TYR A 101 -8.19 7.87 -10.98
C TYR A 101 -9.41 8.37 -10.22
N LEU A 102 -9.24 9.37 -9.35
CA LEU A 102 -10.35 9.95 -8.59
C LEU A 102 -11.34 10.65 -9.52
N LYS A 103 -10.87 11.48 -10.47
CA LYS A 103 -11.71 12.10 -11.50
C LYS A 103 -12.45 11.06 -12.32
N ARG A 104 -11.78 10.01 -12.78
CA ARG A 104 -12.41 8.90 -13.51
C ARG A 104 -13.50 8.22 -12.69
N ASN A 105 -13.34 8.14 -11.37
CA ASN A 105 -14.30 7.51 -10.47
C ASN A 105 -15.40 8.45 -9.94
N LEU A 106 -15.47 9.71 -10.39
CA LEU A 106 -16.60 10.58 -10.08
C LEU A 106 -17.87 10.11 -10.81
N VAL A 107 -19.03 10.25 -10.17
CA VAL A 107 -20.34 9.86 -10.73
C VAL A 107 -20.61 10.51 -12.09
N LYS A 108 -20.24 11.79 -12.27
CA LYS A 108 -20.39 12.48 -13.56
C LYS A 108 -19.55 11.90 -14.69
N ASN A 109 -18.52 11.12 -14.36
CA ASN A 109 -17.62 10.46 -15.29
C ASN A 109 -17.88 8.94 -15.37
N GLY A 110 -19.00 8.46 -14.79
CA GLY A 110 -19.40 7.06 -14.81
C GLY A 110 -18.97 6.24 -13.60
N GLY A 111 -18.20 6.83 -12.67
CA GLY A 111 -17.80 6.19 -11.43
C GLY A 111 -18.85 6.29 -10.31
N TRP A 112 -18.41 6.03 -9.07
CA TRP A 112 -19.31 5.90 -7.91
C TRP A 112 -19.06 6.93 -6.80
N LEU A 113 -18.06 7.81 -6.94
CA LEU A 113 -17.79 8.90 -5.99
C LEU A 113 -18.65 10.12 -6.31
N ASP A 114 -19.43 10.62 -5.35
CA ASP A 114 -20.15 11.90 -5.50
C ASP A 114 -19.24 13.11 -5.29
N GLY A 115 -18.01 12.89 -4.83
CA GLY A 115 -17.01 13.91 -4.60
C GLY A 115 -15.85 13.39 -3.76
N VAL A 116 -14.85 14.24 -3.55
CA VAL A 116 -13.65 13.92 -2.77
C VAL A 116 -13.38 15.00 -1.74
N ILE A 117 -13.14 14.57 -0.51
CA ILE A 117 -12.67 15.41 0.59
C ILE A 117 -11.17 15.15 0.74
N TRP A 118 -10.37 16.18 0.55
CA TRP A 118 -8.92 16.18 0.74
C TRP A 118 -8.59 16.68 2.14
N LEU A 119 -8.20 15.76 3.01
CA LEU A 119 -7.75 16.06 4.36
C LEU A 119 -6.31 16.57 4.30
N LYS A 120 -6.09 17.83 4.68
CA LYS A 120 -4.76 18.43 4.67
C LYS A 120 -3.91 17.85 5.80
N HIS A 121 -3.07 16.87 5.47
CA HIS A 121 -2.20 16.15 6.40
C HIS A 121 -0.71 16.41 6.10
N THR A 122 -0.39 17.65 5.80
CA THR A 122 0.99 18.14 5.61
C THR A 122 1.06 19.63 5.94
N ALA A 123 2.24 20.08 6.37
CA ALA A 123 2.57 21.49 6.54
C ALA A 123 3.49 22.01 5.41
N ASP A 124 3.85 21.16 4.43
CA ASP A 124 4.69 21.56 3.31
C ASP A 124 3.95 22.54 2.39
N ALA A 125 4.49 23.75 2.23
CA ALA A 125 3.85 24.81 1.47
C ALA A 125 3.73 24.50 -0.03
N THR A 126 4.64 23.69 -0.59
CA THR A 126 4.63 23.32 -2.00
C THR A 126 3.57 22.27 -2.27
N ASP A 127 3.44 21.30 -1.38
CA ASP A 127 2.37 20.30 -1.46
C ASP A 127 1.00 20.93 -1.24
N LEU A 128 0.87 21.87 -0.29
CA LEU A 128 -0.38 22.62 -0.09
C LEU A 128 -0.75 23.48 -1.31
N ALA A 129 0.21 24.16 -1.95
CA ALA A 129 -0.04 24.90 -3.18
C ALA A 129 -0.46 23.98 -4.34
N PHE A 130 0.08 22.76 -4.39
CA PHE A 130 -0.39 21.75 -5.35
C PHE A 130 -1.82 21.29 -5.03
N LEU A 131 -2.16 21.07 -3.76
CA LEU A 131 -3.52 20.72 -3.37
C LEU A 131 -4.54 21.78 -3.78
N ASP A 132 -4.20 23.07 -3.65
CA ASP A 132 -5.06 24.16 -4.11
C ASP A 132 -5.37 24.02 -5.62
N LYS A 133 -4.35 23.73 -6.46
CA LYS A 133 -4.54 23.45 -7.88
C LYS A 133 -5.45 22.24 -8.13
N VAL A 134 -5.30 21.16 -7.34
CA VAL A 134 -6.12 19.95 -7.47
C VAL A 134 -7.59 20.26 -7.16
N VAL A 135 -7.86 20.97 -6.06
CA VAL A 135 -9.23 21.32 -5.66
C VAL A 135 -9.86 22.32 -6.64
N GLU A 136 -9.12 23.31 -7.12
CA GLU A 136 -9.61 24.27 -8.13
C GLU A 136 -9.93 23.60 -9.47
N SER A 137 -9.28 22.47 -9.78
CA SER A 137 -9.49 21.76 -11.04
C SER A 137 -10.81 20.99 -11.12
N GLU A 138 -11.51 20.80 -10.01
CA GLU A 138 -12.68 19.92 -9.91
C GLU A 138 -13.69 20.41 -8.86
N ALA A 139 -14.87 20.84 -9.31
CA ALA A 139 -15.94 21.36 -8.46
C ALA A 139 -16.49 20.38 -7.40
N ASP A 140 -16.34 19.07 -7.63
CA ASP A 140 -16.75 18.02 -6.69
C ASP A 140 -15.65 17.69 -5.65
N TYR A 141 -14.53 18.42 -5.68
CA TYR A 141 -13.47 18.33 -4.68
C TYR A 141 -13.59 19.44 -3.64
N VAL A 142 -13.29 19.09 -2.39
CA VAL A 142 -13.18 20.05 -1.28
C VAL A 142 -11.95 19.74 -0.45
N ALA A 143 -11.26 20.76 0.03
CA ALA A 143 -10.23 20.59 1.05
C ALA A 143 -10.83 20.78 2.46
N GLN A 144 -10.30 20.03 3.42
CA GLN A 144 -10.65 20.14 4.83
C GLN A 144 -9.37 20.17 5.67
N ASP A 145 -9.26 21.15 6.55
CA ASP A 145 -8.14 21.25 7.48
C ASP A 145 -8.25 20.14 8.55
N VAL A 146 -7.13 19.47 8.83
CA VAL A 146 -7.01 18.53 9.95
C VAL A 146 -6.34 19.26 11.11
N GLN A 147 -7.02 19.31 12.25
CA GLN A 147 -6.49 19.97 13.44
C GLN A 147 -5.45 19.06 14.12
N ASN A 148 -4.41 19.69 14.69
CA ASN A 148 -3.36 19.03 15.49
C ASN A 148 -2.64 17.91 14.75
N LEU A 149 -1.93 18.24 13.67
CA LEU A 149 -1.07 17.30 12.92
C LEU A 149 -0.01 16.59 13.80
N ASP A 150 0.28 17.13 14.99
CA ASP A 150 1.31 16.66 15.91
C ASP A 150 0.80 15.64 16.97
N GLN A 151 -0.51 15.37 17.06
CA GLN A 151 -1.00 14.33 17.97
C GLN A 151 -0.77 12.95 17.35
N ASP A 152 -0.18 12.03 18.13
CA ASP A 152 0.06 10.64 17.75
C ASP A 152 -1.26 9.95 17.36
N GLY A 153 -1.63 9.99 16.09
CA GLY A 153 -2.79 9.31 15.54
C GLY A 153 -3.56 10.13 14.50
N TYR A 154 -4.06 9.42 13.48
CA TYR A 154 -4.93 9.96 12.44
C TYR A 154 -6.38 10.19 12.91
N SER A 155 -6.65 10.20 14.22
CA SER A 155 -8.02 10.22 14.78
C SER A 155 -8.82 11.46 14.39
N ASN A 156 -8.18 12.63 14.40
CA ASN A 156 -8.86 13.91 14.15
C ASN A 156 -9.25 14.08 12.68
N ALA A 157 -8.64 13.28 11.79
CA ALA A 157 -9.00 13.21 10.38
C ALA A 157 -10.46 12.75 10.17
N TYR A 158 -11.05 12.10 11.18
CA TYR A 158 -12.41 11.59 11.15
C TYR A 158 -13.41 12.48 11.90
N ASP A 159 -13.05 13.71 12.32
CA ASP A 159 -13.94 14.54 13.15
C ASP A 159 -15.22 14.98 12.43
N GLU A 160 -15.12 15.40 11.18
CA GLU A 160 -16.23 15.96 10.37
C GLU A 160 -17.04 14.90 9.58
N ILE A 161 -17.11 13.68 10.10
CA ILE A 161 -17.79 12.55 9.47
C ILE A 161 -19.32 12.64 9.64
N LYS A 162 -20.06 12.40 8.55
CA LYS A 162 -21.54 12.41 8.52
C LYS A 162 -22.10 10.99 8.48
N ASP A 163 -23.13 10.72 9.29
CA ASP A 163 -23.66 9.37 9.52
C ASP A 163 -24.23 8.65 8.27
N ASP A 164 -24.77 9.42 7.34
CA ASP A 164 -25.48 8.96 6.15
C ASP A 164 -24.62 8.91 4.88
N ILE A 165 -23.32 9.15 5.02
CA ILE A 165 -22.34 9.05 3.94
C ILE A 165 -21.54 7.74 4.07
N LEU A 166 -21.30 7.06 2.96
CA LEU A 166 -20.32 5.97 2.88
C LEU A 166 -18.99 6.58 2.44
N TYR A 167 -17.96 6.43 3.26
CA TYR A 167 -16.64 6.98 2.98
C TYR A 167 -15.73 5.91 2.41
N VAL A 168 -15.07 6.23 1.31
CA VAL A 168 -13.91 5.49 0.82
C VAL A 168 -12.67 6.25 1.28
N LYS A 169 -12.01 5.77 2.33
CA LYS A 169 -10.74 6.35 2.81
C LYS A 169 -9.61 5.89 1.90
N ILE A 170 -8.76 6.82 1.50
CA ILE A 170 -7.71 6.64 0.49
C ILE A 170 -6.43 7.32 0.97
N ASP A 171 -5.31 6.59 1.02
CA ASP A 171 -3.99 7.21 1.19
C ASP A 171 -3.55 7.94 -0.09
N ASP A 172 -2.79 9.00 0.07
CA ASP A 172 -2.29 9.83 -1.03
C ASP A 172 -1.23 9.14 -1.91
N ASP A 173 -0.75 7.96 -1.54
CA ASP A 173 0.15 7.11 -2.33
C ASP A 173 -0.49 5.86 -2.92
N ILE A 174 -1.80 5.91 -3.13
CA ILE A 174 -2.48 5.03 -4.04
C ILE A 174 -2.16 5.47 -5.48
N ILE A 175 -1.49 4.59 -6.23
CA ILE A 175 -0.93 4.89 -7.57
C ILE A 175 -1.61 4.11 -8.71
N TYR A 176 -2.55 3.23 -8.37
CA TYR A 176 -3.40 2.53 -9.32
C TYR A 176 -4.72 2.16 -8.66
N ILE A 177 -5.83 2.39 -9.37
CA ILE A 177 -7.18 1.96 -8.99
C ILE A 177 -7.81 1.33 -10.22
N GLU A 178 -8.13 0.04 -10.15
CA GLU A 178 -8.94 -0.60 -11.19
C GLU A 178 -10.36 0.00 -11.20
N ASP A 179 -10.96 0.15 -12.39
CA ASP A 179 -12.31 0.70 -12.58
C ASP A 179 -13.39 0.03 -11.69
N THR A 180 -13.23 -1.24 -11.36
CA THR A 180 -14.18 -1.98 -10.51
C THR A 180 -13.96 -1.82 -9.01
N ALA A 181 -12.79 -1.32 -8.57
CA ALA A 181 -12.36 -1.42 -7.17
C ALA A 181 -13.25 -0.63 -6.20
N ILE A 182 -13.56 0.63 -6.51
CA ILE A 182 -14.42 1.48 -5.66
C ILE A 182 -15.84 0.91 -5.61
N ALA A 183 -16.41 0.59 -6.76
CA ALA A 183 -17.75 0.02 -6.84
C ALA A 183 -17.86 -1.28 -6.02
N SER A 184 -16.84 -2.14 -6.08
CA SER A 184 -16.82 -3.42 -5.37
C SER A 184 -16.82 -3.24 -3.84
N ILE A 185 -15.91 -2.43 -3.28
CA ILE A 185 -15.87 -2.23 -1.82
C ILE A 185 -17.10 -1.49 -1.30
N VAL A 186 -17.65 -0.56 -2.09
CA VAL A 186 -18.87 0.19 -1.74
C VAL A 186 -20.08 -0.74 -1.71
N GLU A 187 -20.27 -1.54 -2.77
CA GLU A 187 -21.36 -2.52 -2.84
C GLU A 187 -21.26 -3.54 -1.72
N THR A 188 -20.06 -4.09 -1.47
CA THR A 188 -19.84 -5.03 -0.37
C THR A 188 -20.12 -4.38 0.99
N LYS A 189 -19.61 -3.17 1.27
CA LYS A 189 -19.87 -2.51 2.56
C LYS A 189 -21.35 -2.19 2.77
N HIS A 190 -22.04 -1.77 1.71
CA HIS A 190 -23.46 -1.40 1.75
C HIS A 190 -24.37 -2.63 1.93
N THR A 191 -24.12 -3.71 1.18
CA THR A 191 -24.95 -4.92 1.20
C THR A 191 -24.62 -5.88 2.34
N ARG A 192 -23.44 -5.73 2.97
CA ARG A 192 -22.96 -6.54 4.10
C ARG A 192 -22.72 -5.66 5.33
N PRO A 193 -23.79 -5.19 6.00
CA PRO A 193 -23.67 -4.32 7.16
C PRO A 193 -22.99 -5.00 8.36
N GLU A 194 -22.92 -6.33 8.41
CA GLU A 194 -22.22 -7.09 9.45
C GLU A 194 -20.70 -6.90 9.41
N PHE A 195 -20.12 -6.51 8.27
CA PHE A 195 -18.73 -6.08 8.23
C PHE A 195 -18.61 -4.67 8.79
N PHE A 196 -17.64 -4.45 9.66
CA PHE A 196 -17.34 -3.13 10.21
C PHE A 196 -16.67 -2.26 9.13
N LEU A 197 -15.70 -2.85 8.42
CA LEU A 197 -14.87 -2.21 7.40
C LEU A 197 -14.66 -3.17 6.23
N VAL A 198 -14.60 -2.62 5.01
CA VAL A 198 -14.22 -3.38 3.81
C VAL A 198 -13.01 -2.72 3.15
N SER A 199 -11.87 -3.41 3.14
CA SER A 199 -10.65 -3.00 2.43
C SER A 199 -10.72 -3.41 0.96
N ALA A 200 -10.07 -2.66 0.08
CA ALA A 200 -9.85 -3.10 -1.29
C ALA A 200 -8.76 -4.19 -1.36
N ASN A 201 -8.64 -4.79 -2.54
CA ASN A 201 -7.57 -5.71 -2.86
C ASN A 201 -6.27 -4.96 -3.20
N VAL A 202 -5.50 -4.60 -2.18
CA VAL A 202 -4.34 -3.69 -2.32
C VAL A 202 -3.04 -4.46 -2.55
N VAL A 203 -2.38 -4.22 -3.68
CA VAL A 203 -0.99 -4.64 -3.96
C VAL A 203 -0.02 -3.85 -3.08
N ASN A 204 1.02 -4.52 -2.57
CA ASN A 204 1.92 -4.01 -1.53
C ASN A 204 1.23 -3.76 -0.17
N HIS A 205 0.20 -4.54 0.16
CA HIS A 205 -0.42 -4.58 1.50
C HIS A 205 0.20 -5.69 2.35
N PRO A 206 0.45 -5.54 3.68
CA PRO A 206 1.34 -6.46 4.39
C PRO A 206 0.77 -7.88 4.46
N LEU A 207 -0.53 -8.00 4.72
CA LEU A 207 -1.27 -9.27 4.67
C LEU A 207 -1.61 -9.75 3.26
N LEU A 208 -2.17 -8.90 2.39
CA LEU A 208 -2.64 -9.33 1.06
C LEU A 208 -1.50 -9.69 0.10
N SER A 209 -0.28 -9.18 0.32
CA SER A 209 0.91 -9.62 -0.44
C SER A 209 1.12 -11.13 -0.35
N TRP A 210 0.86 -11.72 0.82
CA TRP A 210 0.88 -13.17 1.01
C TRP A 210 -0.25 -13.85 0.22
N VAL A 211 -1.45 -13.27 0.23
CA VAL A 211 -2.61 -13.79 -0.54
C VAL A 211 -2.31 -13.77 -2.04
N HIS A 212 -1.80 -12.66 -2.58
CA HIS A 212 -1.45 -12.52 -4.00
C HIS A 212 -0.39 -13.52 -4.44
N THR A 213 0.60 -13.79 -3.58
CA THR A 213 1.62 -14.81 -3.84
C THR A 213 0.99 -16.20 -3.95
N ASN A 214 0.11 -16.56 -3.01
CA ASN A 214 -0.56 -17.87 -2.99
C ASN A 214 -1.63 -18.02 -4.09
N LEU A 215 -2.11 -16.92 -4.67
CA LEU A 215 -2.94 -16.91 -5.87
C LEU A 215 -2.13 -17.02 -7.17
N GLY A 216 -0.80 -16.99 -7.10
CA GLY A 216 0.08 -17.07 -8.28
C GLY A 216 0.20 -15.76 -9.06
N ALA A 217 -0.16 -14.63 -8.44
CA ALA A 217 -0.11 -13.32 -9.08
C ALA A 217 1.32 -12.74 -9.12
N VAL A 218 2.19 -13.08 -8.17
CA VAL A 218 3.55 -12.53 -8.14
C VAL A 218 4.46 -13.26 -9.14
N ARG A 219 5.26 -12.48 -9.87
CA ARG A 219 6.17 -12.92 -10.94
C ARG A 219 7.63 -12.70 -10.52
N PRO A 220 8.58 -13.46 -11.08
CA PRO A 220 9.97 -13.36 -10.66
C PRO A 220 10.65 -12.15 -11.33
N TYR A 221 10.97 -11.14 -10.52
CA TYR A 221 11.68 -9.92 -10.92
C TYR A 221 12.85 -9.66 -9.96
N LEU A 222 13.96 -9.13 -10.50
CA LEU A 222 15.16 -8.77 -9.75
C LEU A 222 15.70 -7.41 -10.21
N PRO A 223 16.34 -6.61 -9.33
CA PRO A 223 16.83 -5.29 -9.69
C PRO A 223 18.06 -5.36 -10.60
N GLU A 224 18.19 -4.39 -11.51
CA GLU A 224 19.40 -4.13 -12.30
C GLU A 224 20.26 -3.10 -11.55
N LEU A 225 21.18 -3.58 -10.69
CA LEU A 225 22.02 -2.73 -9.82
C LEU A 225 23.46 -2.56 -10.32
N ASP A 226 23.87 -3.37 -11.30
CA ASP A 226 25.23 -3.42 -11.84
C ASP A 226 25.47 -2.43 -13.00
N ARG A 227 24.44 -1.66 -13.38
CA ARG A 227 24.45 -0.72 -14.51
C ARG A 227 23.79 0.59 -14.14
N GLU A 228 24.12 1.65 -14.89
CA GLU A 228 23.42 2.92 -14.77
C GLU A 228 22.01 2.81 -15.36
N TYR A 229 21.05 3.49 -14.74
CA TYR A 229 19.70 3.56 -15.27
C TYR A 229 19.73 4.20 -16.66
N PRO A 230 19.11 3.57 -17.67
CA PRO A 230 19.11 4.10 -19.03
C PRO A 230 18.53 5.52 -19.05
N THR A 231 19.25 6.45 -19.66
CA THR A 231 18.69 7.76 -19.99
C THR A 231 17.55 7.56 -20.98
N ALA A 232 16.43 8.25 -20.77
CA ALA A 232 15.34 8.28 -21.74
C ALA A 232 15.88 8.72 -23.11
N GLU A 233 15.47 8.05 -24.19
CA GLU A 233 15.69 8.55 -25.54
C GLU A 233 14.90 9.87 -25.70
N ASP A 234 15.54 10.89 -26.26
CA ASP A 234 15.04 12.28 -26.30
C ASP A 234 13.52 12.38 -26.52
N GLY A 235 12.81 12.82 -25.47
CA GLY A 235 11.38 13.16 -25.51
C GLY A 235 10.39 12.04 -25.15
N ASN A 236 10.82 10.78 -24.97
CA ASN A 236 9.94 9.69 -24.52
C ASN A 236 10.10 9.42 -23.02
N GLY A 237 8.99 9.45 -22.26
CA GLY A 237 8.97 9.08 -20.85
C GLY A 237 9.29 7.60 -20.58
N THR A 238 9.36 7.20 -19.31
CA THR A 238 9.59 5.80 -18.90
C THR A 238 8.47 4.89 -19.42
N ASP A 239 8.78 3.93 -20.29
CA ASP A 239 7.77 2.94 -20.73
C ASP A 239 7.33 2.05 -19.56
N TRP A 240 6.02 1.99 -19.33
CA TRP A 240 5.42 1.22 -18.24
C TRP A 240 5.39 -0.28 -18.50
N ARG A 241 5.46 -0.70 -19.78
CA ARG A 241 5.31 -2.11 -20.20
C ARG A 241 6.52 -2.96 -19.84
N PRO A 242 6.38 -4.02 -19.02
CA PRO A 242 7.48 -4.91 -18.73
C PRO A 242 7.98 -5.73 -19.92
N SER A 243 7.18 -5.95 -20.97
CA SER A 243 7.62 -6.70 -22.16
C SER A 243 8.78 -6.04 -22.93
N HIS A 244 8.97 -4.73 -22.76
CA HIS A 244 10.07 -3.97 -23.37
C HIS A 244 11.36 -4.02 -22.54
N LEU A 245 11.34 -4.67 -21.37
CA LEU A 245 12.51 -4.84 -20.53
C LEU A 245 13.36 -6.02 -21.02
N PRO A 246 14.71 -5.91 -20.95
CA PRO A 246 15.56 -7.06 -21.15
C PRO A 246 15.35 -8.07 -20.02
N ALA A 247 15.61 -9.35 -20.31
CA ALA A 247 15.69 -10.36 -19.26
C ALA A 247 16.81 -10.04 -18.27
N TRP A 248 16.61 -10.41 -17.00
CA TRP A 248 17.64 -10.28 -15.97
C TRP A 248 18.87 -11.14 -16.34
N GLY A 249 20.01 -10.47 -16.53
CA GLY A 249 21.26 -11.10 -16.99
C GLY A 249 22.24 -11.48 -15.87
N GLY A 250 21.86 -11.32 -14.60
CA GLY A 250 22.71 -11.65 -13.47
C GLY A 250 22.87 -13.16 -13.26
N ASN A 251 23.76 -13.54 -12.34
CA ASN A 251 23.97 -14.94 -11.98
C ASN A 251 23.37 -15.22 -10.60
N PHE A 252 22.56 -16.28 -10.46
CA PHE A 252 21.96 -16.76 -9.21
C PHE A 252 22.98 -17.28 -8.17
N LYS A 253 24.28 -17.00 -8.35
CA LYS A 253 25.35 -17.55 -7.54
C LYS A 253 25.31 -17.14 -6.07
N ASP A 254 24.50 -16.14 -5.72
CA ASP A 254 24.17 -15.86 -4.33
C ASP A 254 22.65 -15.96 -4.09
N PRO A 255 22.16 -17.13 -3.63
CA PRO A 255 20.74 -17.33 -3.35
C PRO A 255 20.27 -16.61 -2.09
N LYS A 256 21.18 -15.96 -1.35
CA LYS A 256 20.77 -15.03 -0.30
C LYS A 256 20.49 -13.70 -0.99
N ILE A 257 19.23 -13.47 -1.26
CA ILE A 257 18.67 -12.13 -1.34
C ILE A 257 18.91 -11.53 0.04
N GLU A 258 20.12 -11.04 0.25
CA GLU A 258 20.50 -10.51 1.54
C GLU A 258 19.60 -9.31 1.79
N ASN A 259 19.09 -9.22 3.02
CA ASN A 259 18.48 -8.01 3.56
C ASN A 259 19.38 -6.75 3.41
N ASN A 260 20.61 -6.94 2.93
CA ASN A 260 21.62 -5.96 2.56
C ASN A 260 21.56 -5.50 1.10
N TRP A 261 20.47 -5.71 0.34
CA TRP A 261 20.20 -4.90 -0.86
C TRP A 261 19.91 -3.46 -0.43
N ASN A 262 20.91 -2.82 0.14
CA ASN A 262 21.00 -1.41 0.32
C ASN A 262 21.40 -0.89 -1.05
N THR A 263 20.61 0.03 -1.60
CA THR A 263 21.13 0.88 -2.66
C THR A 263 22.27 1.68 -2.05
N ALA A 264 23.49 1.14 -2.02
CA ALA A 264 24.65 1.76 -1.39
C ALA A 264 24.93 3.18 -1.94
N HIS A 265 24.24 3.56 -3.01
CA HIS A 265 24.28 4.87 -3.64
C HIS A 265 22.89 5.50 -3.92
N GLN A 266 21.77 4.91 -3.48
CA GLN A 266 20.39 5.40 -3.75
C GLN A 266 20.16 5.77 -5.23
N LYS A 267 20.82 5.05 -6.14
CA LYS A 267 20.74 5.32 -7.57
C LYS A 267 19.43 4.79 -8.13
N LYS A 268 18.84 5.57 -9.04
CA LYS A 268 17.69 5.14 -9.82
C LYS A 268 17.98 3.81 -10.50
N HIS A 269 17.04 2.87 -10.46
CA HIS A 269 17.17 1.56 -11.10
C HIS A 269 15.80 0.98 -11.48
N ARG A 270 15.82 -0.05 -12.34
CA ARG A 270 14.65 -0.82 -12.75
C ARG A 270 14.75 -2.26 -12.27
N TRP A 271 13.65 -3.00 -12.34
CA TRP A 271 13.60 -4.43 -12.07
C TRP A 271 13.32 -5.20 -13.36
N LEU A 272 14.07 -6.27 -13.58
CA LEU A 272 14.04 -7.03 -14.81
C LEU A 272 13.36 -8.38 -14.60
N PRO A 273 12.59 -8.86 -15.58
CA PRO A 273 11.95 -10.17 -15.51
C PRO A 273 13.02 -11.27 -15.52
N VAL A 274 12.84 -12.26 -14.66
CA VAL A 274 13.67 -13.46 -14.61
C VAL A 274 13.05 -14.52 -15.53
N THR A 275 13.61 -14.68 -16.72
CA THR A 275 13.10 -15.63 -17.73
C THR A 275 13.88 -16.93 -17.80
N SER A 276 15.09 -16.96 -17.23
CA SER A 276 15.97 -18.13 -17.25
C SER A 276 15.63 -19.09 -16.10
N PRO A 277 15.59 -20.40 -16.35
CA PRO A 277 15.49 -21.39 -15.27
C PRO A 277 16.65 -21.23 -14.28
N SER A 278 16.40 -21.54 -13.00
CA SER A 278 17.47 -21.57 -12.02
C SER A 278 18.45 -22.71 -12.33
N SER A 279 19.73 -22.51 -11.99
CA SER A 279 20.79 -23.50 -12.25
C SER A 279 20.61 -24.81 -11.46
N ASP A 280 19.85 -24.77 -10.36
CA ASP A 280 19.56 -25.92 -9.49
C ASP A 280 18.17 -26.54 -9.76
N GLY A 281 17.41 -26.02 -10.74
CA GLY A 281 16.10 -26.53 -11.12
C GLY A 281 14.93 -26.12 -10.20
N SER A 282 15.18 -25.26 -9.22
CA SER A 282 14.11 -24.64 -8.41
C SER A 282 13.19 -23.74 -9.22
N ASP A 283 12.04 -23.37 -8.65
CA ASP A 283 11.24 -22.27 -9.20
C ASP A 283 12.08 -20.97 -9.14
N PRO A 284 12.12 -20.16 -10.22
CA PRO A 284 12.73 -18.83 -10.17
C PRO A 284 12.17 -17.95 -9.05
N LEU A 285 10.89 -18.11 -8.68
CA LEU A 285 10.26 -17.34 -7.62
C LEU A 285 10.90 -17.58 -6.24
N ASP A 286 11.37 -18.80 -5.98
CA ASP A 286 12.09 -19.17 -4.75
C ASP A 286 13.40 -18.38 -4.59
N LYS A 287 13.89 -17.81 -5.71
CA LYS A 287 15.12 -17.02 -5.80
C LYS A 287 14.84 -15.52 -5.92
N THR A 288 13.64 -15.07 -5.56
CA THR A 288 13.25 -13.63 -5.54
C THR A 288 12.76 -13.20 -4.16
N PRO A 289 12.73 -11.88 -3.83
CA PRO A 289 12.45 -11.41 -2.47
C PRO A 289 11.12 -11.93 -1.89
N ILE A 290 10.13 -12.20 -2.76
CA ILE A 290 8.83 -12.74 -2.36
C ILE A 290 8.91 -14.12 -1.69
N SER A 291 10.01 -14.89 -1.83
CA SER A 291 10.16 -16.18 -1.15
C SER A 291 10.13 -16.08 0.38
N GLN A 292 10.35 -14.87 0.93
CA GLN A 292 10.30 -14.59 2.37
C GLN A 292 8.90 -14.19 2.87
N ILE A 293 7.89 -14.16 2.00
CA ILE A 293 6.57 -13.59 2.30
C ILE A 293 5.88 -14.25 3.50
N GLN A 294 5.23 -13.44 4.33
CA GLN A 294 4.53 -13.89 5.54
C GLN A 294 3.13 -13.28 5.62
N TYR A 295 2.20 -14.01 6.24
CA TYR A 295 0.89 -13.47 6.61
C TYR A 295 0.99 -12.76 7.97
N ASP A 296 1.70 -11.65 8.00
CA ASP A 296 2.02 -10.87 9.20
C ASP A 296 1.89 -9.36 8.91
N PRO A 297 1.07 -8.60 9.67
CA PRO A 297 0.93 -7.17 9.46
C PRO A 297 2.19 -6.35 9.73
N TRP A 298 3.14 -6.89 10.48
CA TRP A 298 4.43 -6.27 10.79
C TRP A 298 5.61 -7.02 10.15
N GLY A 299 5.31 -7.99 9.27
CA GLY A 299 6.30 -8.83 8.62
C GLY A 299 7.05 -8.13 7.49
N VAL A 300 7.81 -8.94 6.75
CA VAL A 300 8.70 -8.49 5.66
C VAL A 300 8.02 -7.61 4.61
N SER A 301 6.73 -7.84 4.31
CA SER A 301 5.96 -7.03 3.36
C SER A 301 5.86 -5.56 3.78
N TRP A 302 5.91 -5.27 5.08
CA TRP A 302 5.78 -3.91 5.60
C TRP A 302 7.07 -3.11 5.43
N PHE A 303 8.24 -3.71 5.62
CA PHE A 303 9.52 -2.97 5.61
C PHE A 303 10.46 -3.30 4.45
N MET A 304 10.41 -4.50 3.86
CA MET A 304 11.27 -4.85 2.73
C MET A 304 10.72 -4.25 1.43
N TRP A 305 11.30 -3.12 1.02
CA TRP A 305 10.96 -2.45 -0.23
C TRP A 305 11.10 -3.35 -1.46
N GLN A 306 12.00 -4.34 -1.41
CA GLN A 306 12.25 -5.32 -2.47
C GLN A 306 10.98 -6.15 -2.78
N ILE A 307 10.22 -6.53 -1.75
CA ILE A 307 8.95 -7.24 -1.90
C ILE A 307 7.90 -6.34 -2.53
N GLY A 308 7.81 -5.08 -2.10
CA GLY A 308 6.93 -4.08 -2.73
C GLY A 308 7.26 -3.88 -4.20
N ALA A 309 8.54 -3.69 -4.53
CA ALA A 309 9.00 -3.48 -5.90
C ALA A 309 8.66 -4.67 -6.82
N GLN A 310 8.95 -5.90 -6.39
CA GLN A 310 8.61 -7.10 -7.14
C GLN A 310 7.10 -7.22 -7.40
N GLN A 311 6.26 -6.90 -6.41
CA GLN A 311 4.81 -6.94 -6.56
C GLN A 311 4.29 -5.89 -7.55
N HIS A 312 4.82 -4.68 -7.53
CA HIS A 312 4.46 -3.64 -8.51
C HIS A 312 4.83 -4.04 -9.93
N TYR A 313 6.01 -4.61 -10.15
CA TYR A 313 6.39 -5.11 -11.48
C TYR A 313 5.51 -6.27 -11.95
N SER A 314 5.14 -7.17 -11.03
CA SER A 314 4.17 -8.22 -11.31
C SER A 314 2.82 -7.64 -11.74
N LEU A 315 2.35 -6.59 -11.06
CA LEU A 315 1.10 -5.92 -11.44
C LEU A 315 1.20 -5.27 -12.82
N HIS A 316 2.30 -4.60 -13.17
CA HIS A 316 2.50 -4.05 -14.51
C HIS A 316 2.46 -5.14 -15.59
N GLU A 317 3.02 -6.32 -15.32
CA GLU A 317 2.96 -7.46 -16.26
C GLU A 317 1.51 -7.90 -16.48
N HIS A 318 0.72 -8.00 -15.41
CA HIS A 318 -0.69 -8.37 -15.49
C HIS A 318 -1.56 -7.28 -16.12
N LEU A 319 -1.21 -6.00 -15.93
CA LEU A 319 -1.88 -4.89 -16.64
C LEU A 319 -1.64 -5.00 -18.14
N GLU A 320 -0.39 -5.21 -18.55
CA GLU A 320 -0.03 -5.35 -19.97
C GLU A 320 -0.71 -6.56 -20.62
N LYS A 321 -0.76 -7.69 -19.92
CA LYS A 321 -1.38 -8.93 -20.42
C LYS A 321 -2.90 -8.97 -20.26
N ASN A 322 -3.49 -7.97 -19.59
CA ASN A 322 -4.89 -7.97 -19.20
C ASN A 322 -5.26 -9.24 -18.40
N GLU A 323 -4.45 -9.53 -17.37
CA GLU A 323 -4.49 -10.73 -16.52
C GLU A 323 -4.83 -10.42 -15.04
N LEU A 324 -5.52 -9.32 -14.75
CA LEU A 324 -5.89 -8.95 -13.37
C LEU A 324 -6.75 -10.00 -12.64
N GLN A 325 -7.33 -10.97 -13.35
CA GLN A 325 -8.02 -12.10 -12.72
C GLN A 325 -7.13 -12.90 -11.74
N GLN A 326 -5.81 -12.86 -11.90
CA GLN A 326 -4.86 -13.56 -11.02
C GLN A 326 -4.88 -13.03 -9.59
N TYR A 327 -5.35 -11.80 -9.38
CA TYR A 327 -5.46 -11.20 -8.05
C TYR A 327 -6.80 -11.46 -7.37
N ARG A 328 -7.80 -12.01 -8.09
CA ARG A 328 -9.18 -12.02 -7.63
C ARG A 328 -9.42 -13.05 -6.54
N PHE A 329 -10.19 -12.63 -5.54
CA PHE A 329 -10.86 -13.48 -4.57
C PHE A 329 -12.23 -12.87 -4.27
N ARG A 330 -13.10 -13.58 -3.55
CA ARG A 330 -14.41 -13.02 -3.19
C ARG A 330 -14.28 -12.02 -2.04
N THR A 331 -14.03 -12.56 -0.85
CA THR A 331 -13.85 -11.81 0.38
C THR A 331 -12.76 -12.50 1.19
N TRP A 332 -11.88 -11.72 1.81
CA TRP A 332 -10.82 -12.21 2.65
C TRP A 332 -10.96 -11.62 4.05
N ASP A 333 -11.26 -12.44 5.04
CA ASP A 333 -11.40 -12.00 6.43
C ASP A 333 -10.00 -11.82 7.07
N PHE A 334 -9.75 -10.67 7.68
CA PHE A 334 -8.48 -10.43 8.37
C PHE A 334 -8.40 -11.15 9.73
N GLN A 335 -9.49 -11.77 10.19
CA GLN A 335 -9.56 -12.59 11.41
C GLN A 335 -9.09 -11.84 12.65
N PHE A 336 -9.53 -10.58 12.77
CA PHE A 336 -9.14 -9.65 13.83
C PHE A 336 -7.62 -9.44 13.98
N LYS A 337 -6.86 -9.70 12.91
CA LYS A 337 -5.47 -9.24 12.82
C LYS A 337 -5.48 -7.79 12.37
N ARG A 338 -4.50 -7.04 12.86
CA ARG A 338 -4.24 -5.69 12.37
C ARG A 338 -4.06 -5.77 10.85
N ALA A 339 -4.73 -4.91 10.11
CA ALA A 339 -4.54 -4.76 8.68
C ALA A 339 -4.28 -3.29 8.37
N SER A 340 -3.59 -3.03 7.27
CA SER A 340 -3.41 -1.66 6.84
C SER A 340 -4.68 -1.13 6.17
N ILE A 341 -4.91 0.17 6.30
CA ILE A 341 -6.17 0.80 5.87
C ILE A 341 -5.99 1.78 4.71
N GLN A 342 -5.12 1.46 3.76
CA GLN A 342 -4.79 2.42 2.69
C GLN A 342 -5.94 2.74 1.75
N PHE A 343 -6.84 1.77 1.57
CA PHE A 343 -7.99 1.92 0.69
C PHE A 343 -9.17 1.12 1.25
N ILE A 344 -10.07 1.79 1.98
CA ILE A 344 -11.15 1.12 2.73
C ILE A 344 -12.49 1.83 2.55
N ALA A 345 -13.58 1.08 2.66
CA ALA A 345 -14.95 1.59 2.73
C ALA A 345 -15.54 1.39 4.13
N MET A 346 -16.13 2.45 4.68
CA MET A 346 -16.85 2.45 5.95
C MET A 346 -18.10 3.34 5.88
N MET A 347 -19.14 2.99 6.63
CA MET A 347 -20.28 3.89 6.81
C MET A 347 -19.94 4.96 7.84
N GLY A 348 -20.30 6.22 7.59
CA GLY A 348 -20.02 7.31 8.52
C GLY A 348 -20.60 7.10 9.91
N ARG A 349 -21.80 6.51 10.01
CA ARG A 349 -22.40 6.13 11.30
C ARG A 349 -21.57 5.10 12.07
N ASP A 350 -20.88 4.20 11.37
CA ASP A 350 -20.02 3.20 12.01
C ASP A 350 -18.76 3.86 12.58
N ILE A 351 -18.20 4.85 11.86
CA ILE A 351 -17.07 5.66 12.32
C ILE A 351 -17.47 6.51 13.54
N ASN A 352 -18.61 7.20 13.48
CA ASN A 352 -19.08 8.07 14.55
C ASN A 352 -19.48 7.29 15.82
N ALA A 353 -20.06 6.10 15.67
CA ALA A 353 -20.47 5.26 16.81
C ALA A 353 -19.29 4.77 17.67
N VAL A 354 -18.06 4.82 17.14
CA VAL A 354 -16.85 4.39 17.84
C VAL A 354 -15.97 5.55 18.26
N LYS A 355 -16.42 6.81 18.17
CA LYS A 355 -15.65 7.94 18.71
C LYS A 355 -15.66 7.93 20.26
N PRO A 356 -14.58 8.42 20.91
CA PRO A 356 -13.31 8.86 20.31
C PRO A 356 -12.49 7.68 19.78
N ILE A 357 -11.82 7.89 18.64
CA ILE A 357 -10.89 6.92 18.06
C ILE A 357 -9.62 6.92 18.93
N GLN A 358 -9.20 5.73 19.37
CA GLN A 358 -8.08 5.59 20.30
C GLN A 358 -6.87 4.96 19.60
N GLY A 359 -5.68 5.49 19.90
CA GLY A 359 -4.42 4.93 19.41
C GLY A 359 -4.28 5.02 17.89
N VAL A 360 -3.64 4.00 17.31
CA VAL A 360 -3.45 3.90 15.84
C VAL A 360 -4.74 3.41 15.20
N ASP A 361 -5.26 4.15 14.23
CA ASP A 361 -6.52 3.87 13.55
C ASP A 361 -6.54 2.50 12.83
N GLU A 362 -5.42 2.06 12.27
CA GLU A 362 -5.27 0.69 11.73
C GLU A 362 -5.59 -0.38 12.78
N GLN A 363 -5.03 -0.27 13.99
CA GLN A 363 -5.34 -1.18 15.09
C GLN A 363 -6.81 -1.03 15.53
N TYR A 364 -7.26 0.21 15.68
CA TYR A 364 -8.59 0.52 16.19
C TYR A 364 -9.71 -0.03 15.30
N PHE A 365 -9.63 0.21 13.99
CA PHE A 365 -10.67 -0.15 13.03
C PHE A 365 -10.59 -1.59 12.51
N THR A 366 -9.43 -2.25 12.61
CA THR A 366 -9.29 -3.64 12.10
C THR A 366 -9.26 -4.69 13.21
N VAL A 367 -9.01 -4.29 14.46
CA VAL A 367 -8.93 -5.20 15.60
C VAL A 367 -9.87 -4.81 16.71
N ASP A 368 -9.71 -3.63 17.29
CA ASP A 368 -10.32 -3.31 18.58
C ASP A 368 -11.84 -3.18 18.46
N MET A 369 -12.31 -2.37 17.50
CA MET A 369 -13.74 -2.21 17.25
C MET A 369 -14.37 -3.45 16.62
N PRO A 370 -13.74 -4.13 15.64
CA PRO A 370 -14.22 -5.41 15.18
C PRO A 370 -14.45 -6.45 16.28
N LYS A 371 -13.50 -6.62 17.21
CA LYS A 371 -13.65 -7.54 18.36
C LYS A 371 -14.75 -7.09 19.31
N LYS A 372 -14.82 -5.80 19.62
CA LYS A 372 -15.82 -5.24 20.54
C LYS A 372 -17.24 -5.37 19.99
N LEU A 373 -17.42 -5.18 18.69
CA LEU A 373 -18.72 -5.18 18.03
C LEU A 373 -19.13 -6.55 17.48
N GLY A 374 -18.20 -7.51 17.38
CA GLY A 374 -18.41 -8.78 16.68
C GLY A 374 -18.61 -8.61 15.17
N ARG A 375 -18.07 -7.52 14.59
CA ARG A 375 -18.22 -7.15 13.18
C ARG A 375 -16.86 -7.13 12.51
N HIS A 376 -16.62 -8.04 11.57
CA HIS A 376 -15.27 -8.27 11.04
C HIS A 376 -14.79 -7.15 10.11
N ALA A 377 -13.48 -6.97 10.03
CA ALA A 377 -12.81 -6.23 8.95
C ALA A 377 -12.37 -7.23 7.87
N VAL A 378 -12.72 -6.96 6.62
CA VAL A 378 -12.47 -7.87 5.49
C VAL A 378 -11.89 -7.12 4.30
N ALA A 379 -11.23 -7.81 3.38
CA ALA A 379 -10.93 -7.30 2.05
C ALA A 379 -11.90 -7.84 1.01
N ASP A 380 -12.28 -7.01 0.04
CA ASP A 380 -13.03 -7.40 -1.15
C ASP A 380 -12.07 -7.58 -2.33
N GLY A 381 -12.19 -8.70 -3.04
CA GLY A 381 -11.27 -9.05 -4.12
C GLY A 381 -11.77 -8.71 -5.54
N GLY A 382 -12.88 -7.97 -5.69
CA GLY A 382 -13.52 -7.68 -6.97
C GLY A 382 -12.80 -6.66 -7.86
N GLY A 383 -11.90 -5.85 -7.30
CA GLY A 383 -11.04 -4.93 -8.06
C GLY A 383 -9.71 -4.70 -7.34
N VAL A 384 -8.64 -4.44 -8.10
CA VAL A 384 -7.27 -4.26 -7.59
C VAL A 384 -6.92 -2.80 -7.41
N VAL A 385 -6.18 -2.50 -6.35
CA VAL A 385 -5.59 -1.20 -6.04
C VAL A 385 -4.09 -1.39 -5.81
N ALA A 386 -3.25 -0.39 -6.09
CA ALA A 386 -1.83 -0.44 -5.72
C ALA A 386 -1.45 0.72 -4.81
N HIS A 387 -0.82 0.38 -3.68
CA HIS A 387 -0.24 1.31 -2.74
C HIS A 387 1.28 1.38 -2.95
N PHE A 388 1.84 2.57 -3.09
CA PHE A 388 3.25 2.72 -3.47
C PHE A 388 4.20 2.17 -2.41
N SER A 389 4.10 2.61 -1.15
CA SER A 389 5.14 2.30 -0.18
C SER A 389 4.77 2.62 1.26
N TYR A 390 5.27 1.84 2.22
CA TYR A 390 5.30 2.27 3.62
C TYR A 390 6.48 3.21 3.88
N VAL A 391 6.40 3.98 4.98
CA VAL A 391 7.50 4.86 5.42
C VAL A 391 8.83 4.11 5.54
N THR A 392 8.83 2.87 6.03
CA THR A 392 10.01 2.00 6.16
C THR A 392 10.57 1.57 4.81
N GLN A 393 9.74 1.44 3.79
CA GLN A 393 10.17 1.08 2.44
C GLN A 393 10.81 2.26 1.67
N VAL A 394 10.65 3.50 2.15
CA VAL A 394 11.21 4.71 1.53
C VAL A 394 12.25 5.43 2.38
N ASN A 395 12.25 5.24 3.70
CA ASN A 395 13.18 5.92 4.60
C ASN A 395 14.58 5.30 4.50
N PRO A 396 15.61 6.06 4.08
CA PRO A 396 16.97 5.53 3.99
C PRO A 396 17.52 5.03 5.34
N ALA A 397 17.05 5.58 6.47
CA ALA A 397 17.44 5.11 7.80
C ALA A 397 16.93 3.68 8.11
N GLU A 398 15.88 3.25 7.41
CA GLU A 398 15.26 1.91 7.50
C GLU A 398 15.68 1.01 6.34
N ASN A 399 16.75 1.37 5.61
CA ASN A 399 17.19 0.70 4.38
C ASN A 399 16.12 0.72 3.26
N GLY A 400 15.24 1.73 3.26
CA GLY A 400 14.22 1.95 2.24
C GLY A 400 14.82 2.28 0.87
N GLY A 401 14.27 1.66 -0.18
CA GLY A 401 14.73 1.80 -1.57
C GLY A 401 13.62 2.06 -2.59
N MET A 402 12.33 2.11 -2.20
CA MET A 402 11.23 2.33 -3.16
C MET A 402 11.39 3.61 -3.99
N LYS A 403 11.88 4.71 -3.37
CA LYS A 403 12.12 6.00 -4.06
C LYS A 403 13.20 5.94 -5.14
N SER A 404 14.10 4.97 -5.07
CA SER A 404 15.16 4.77 -6.06
C SER A 404 14.73 3.84 -7.21
N THR A 405 13.50 3.35 -7.22
CA THR A 405 12.95 2.58 -8.34
C THR A 405 12.33 3.50 -9.38
N ASP A 406 12.16 3.02 -10.61
CA ASP A 406 11.38 3.67 -11.67
C ASP A 406 9.86 3.39 -11.60
N ILE A 407 9.39 2.70 -10.55
CA ILE A 407 7.99 2.24 -10.42
C ILE A 407 7.00 3.40 -10.50
N LEU A 408 7.28 4.50 -9.80
CA LEU A 408 6.39 5.66 -9.80
C LEU A 408 6.28 6.28 -11.21
N ASP A 409 7.38 6.28 -11.97
CA ASP A 409 7.39 6.79 -13.35
C ASP A 409 6.63 5.86 -14.31
N ARG A 410 6.69 4.54 -14.09
CA ARG A 410 5.90 3.57 -14.83
C ARG A 410 4.41 3.75 -14.57
N TYR A 411 3.99 3.90 -13.31
CA TYR A 411 2.59 4.19 -12.99
C TYR A 411 2.14 5.54 -13.54
N ARG A 412 3.01 6.56 -13.52
CA ARG A 412 2.71 7.86 -14.14
C ARG A 412 2.44 7.70 -15.64
N SER A 413 3.31 6.98 -16.34
CA SER A 413 3.18 6.75 -17.79
C SER A 413 1.95 5.89 -18.12
N TYR A 414 1.66 4.86 -17.31
CA TYR A 414 0.43 4.08 -17.45
C TYR A 414 -0.81 4.96 -17.28
N ALA A 415 -0.85 5.80 -16.25
CA ALA A 415 -1.99 6.66 -15.96
C ALA A 415 -2.19 7.73 -17.05
N GLN A 416 -1.11 8.35 -17.55
CA GLN A 416 -1.17 9.29 -18.68
C GLN A 416 -1.74 8.63 -19.95
N GLU A 417 -1.35 7.39 -20.22
CA GLU A 417 -1.80 6.67 -21.42
C GLU A 417 -3.24 6.16 -21.30
N ASN A 418 -3.68 5.70 -20.12
CA ASN A 418 -4.89 4.90 -19.98
C ASN A 418 -6.00 5.54 -19.11
N ILE A 419 -5.66 6.50 -18.26
CA ILE A 419 -6.54 6.94 -17.16
C ILE A 419 -6.84 8.44 -17.24
N CYS A 420 -5.80 9.27 -17.35
CA CYS A 420 -5.93 10.72 -17.36
C CYS A 420 -6.70 11.19 -18.60
N THR A 421 -7.61 12.15 -18.42
CA THR A 421 -8.36 12.78 -19.52
C THR A 421 -7.68 14.04 -20.08
N GLY A 422 -6.60 14.48 -19.43
CA GLY A 422 -5.78 15.63 -19.80
C GLY A 422 -4.40 15.55 -19.13
N PRO A 423 -3.57 16.61 -19.27
CA PRO A 423 -2.27 16.67 -18.61
C PRO A 423 -2.40 16.55 -17.09
N MET A 424 -1.43 15.88 -16.47
CA MET A 424 -1.31 15.88 -15.01
C MET A 424 -1.01 17.29 -14.49
N LEU A 425 -1.55 17.62 -13.32
CA LEU A 425 -1.40 18.96 -12.72
C LEU A 425 -0.01 19.23 -12.12
N TRP A 426 0.84 18.21 -12.08
CA TRP A 426 2.24 18.28 -11.69
C TRP A 426 3.01 17.15 -12.38
N THR A 427 4.25 17.43 -12.77
CA THR A 427 5.20 16.42 -13.27
C THR A 427 6.57 16.60 -12.60
N PRO A 428 7.43 15.56 -12.60
CA PRO A 428 8.76 15.66 -11.98
C PRO A 428 9.65 16.79 -12.53
N GLU A 429 9.42 17.21 -13.79
CA GLU A 429 10.16 18.31 -14.42
C GLU A 429 9.88 19.67 -13.78
N GLU A 430 8.75 19.82 -13.07
CA GLU A 430 8.40 21.03 -12.31
C GLU A 430 9.17 21.14 -10.97
N GLY A 431 9.93 20.11 -10.60
CA GLY A 431 10.79 20.08 -9.40
C GLY A 431 10.18 19.40 -8.17
N GLU A 432 11.08 18.88 -7.30
CA GLU A 432 10.80 18.24 -6.01
C GLU A 432 10.34 19.17 -4.90
#